data_AF-A0A1H0J6Z0-F1
#
_entry.id   AF-A0A1H0J6Z0-F1
#
_cell.length_a   1.000
_cell.length_b   1.000
_cell.length_c   1.000
_cell.angle_alpha   90.00
_cell.angle_beta   90.00
_cell.angle_gamma   90.00
#
_symmetry.space_group_name_H-M   'P 1'
#
loop_
_entity.id
_entity.type
_entity.pdbx_description
1 polymer ?
#
loop_
_entity_poly.entity_id
_entity_poly.type
_entity_poly.pdbx_seq_one_letter_code
_entity_poly.pdbx_strand_id
1 'polypeptide(L)'
;MRLIRATAATAAILVAAALPASAINSYNATPAPERTEVGALVATWDDDDDPATPDRVDWVCSGTMADADTFLTAAHCTSDWPANVKFYVSLHQDVQSALDSATGTPAQIAAAVGVPGTAHNHPAYPGTAADTHDISVVEVSAEQMKARWSFTPATLPAANRLGQLGPQGLDDTSWVVAGYGTQEARRGPGGHTHPGGGVRMKAPVTFNALNNAWVRLAMTAPQGNGGACYGDSGGPNFATIDGKRVLAATTITGDSPCYATNVVYRLDTPGARDFLRPFVALP
;
A
#
# COMPACT_ATOMS: atom_id res chain seq x y z
N MET A 1 -25.40 27.86 63.94
CA MET A 1 -23.97 28.15 63.68
C MET A 1 -23.60 27.49 62.36
N ARG A 2 -23.27 28.33 61.38
CA ARG A 2 -22.72 28.11 60.02
C ARG A 2 -22.91 26.76 59.30
N LEU A 3 -23.69 26.84 58.21
CA LEU A 3 -23.68 25.93 57.06
C LEU A 3 -22.28 25.85 56.43
N ILE A 4 -21.82 24.65 56.09
CA ILE A 4 -20.72 24.43 55.15
C ILE A 4 -21.31 23.63 53.98
N ARG A 5 -21.63 24.34 52.89
CA ARG A 5 -21.98 23.74 51.61
C ARG A 5 -20.67 23.33 50.93
N ALA A 6 -20.37 22.03 50.90
CA ALA A 6 -19.30 21.50 50.08
C ALA A 6 -19.80 21.43 48.63
N THR A 7 -19.42 22.40 47.81
CA THR A 7 -19.58 22.34 46.35
C THR A 7 -18.59 21.30 45.81
N ALA A 8 -19.07 20.11 45.47
CA ALA A 8 -18.31 19.14 44.70
C ALA A 8 -18.11 19.72 43.29
N ALA A 9 -16.90 20.20 43.01
CA ALA A 9 -16.50 20.56 41.66
C ALA A 9 -16.24 19.26 40.88
N THR A 10 -17.18 18.88 40.03
CA THR A 10 -17.03 17.76 39.11
C THR A 10 -15.98 18.15 38.06
N ALA A 11 -14.72 17.73 38.27
CA ALA A 11 -13.70 17.81 37.24
C ALA A 11 -14.06 16.81 36.14
N ALA A 12 -14.64 17.30 35.04
CA ALA A 12 -14.80 16.50 33.83
C ALA A 12 -13.40 16.23 33.26
N ILE A 13 -12.90 15.01 33.50
CA ILE A 13 -11.72 14.50 32.80
C ILE A 13 -12.16 14.27 31.36
N LEU A 14 -11.85 15.22 30.47
CA LEU A 14 -11.84 14.99 29.03
C LEU A 14 -10.77 13.95 28.75
N VAL A 15 -11.18 12.68 28.61
CA VAL A 15 -10.35 11.66 27.98
C VAL A 15 -10.22 12.09 26.52
N ALA A 16 -9.11 12.75 26.18
CA ALA A 16 -8.69 12.89 24.80
C ALA A 16 -8.43 11.47 24.28
N ALA A 17 -9.24 11.02 23.33
CA ALA A 17 -8.99 9.77 22.63
C ALA A 17 -7.61 9.89 21.95
N ALA A 18 -6.68 9.01 22.32
CA ALA A 18 -5.47 8.84 21.54
C ALA A 18 -5.88 8.25 20.19
N LEU A 19 -5.71 9.00 19.10
CA LEU A 19 -5.70 8.44 17.75
C LEU A 19 -4.26 8.46 17.23
N PRO A 20 -3.50 7.36 17.34
CA PRO A 20 -2.34 7.18 16.49
C PRO A 20 -2.57 5.96 15.60
N ALA A 21 -2.96 6.20 14.36
CA ALA A 21 -2.47 5.44 13.21
C ALA A 21 -2.87 6.18 11.92
N SER A 22 -1.88 6.81 11.29
CA SER A 22 -1.96 7.33 9.93
C SER A 22 -0.72 6.84 9.19
N ALA A 23 -0.90 6.29 7.99
CA ALA A 23 0.19 5.77 7.18
C ALA A 23 -0.10 5.66 5.66
N ILE A 24 -0.12 6.86 5.08
CA ILE A 24 0.53 7.40 3.88
C ILE A 24 1.04 8.75 4.40
N ASN A 25 2.08 9.37 3.82
CA ASN A 25 2.74 10.54 4.42
C ASN A 25 1.73 11.57 5.01
N SER A 26 2.04 12.12 6.19
CA SER A 26 1.05 12.63 7.13
C SER A 26 0.27 13.87 6.65
N TYR A 27 0.77 14.52 5.59
CA TYR A 27 0.14 15.67 4.98
C TYR A 27 -1.04 15.25 4.10
N ASN A 28 -2.23 15.72 4.42
CA ASN A 28 -3.45 15.49 3.63
C ASN A 28 -3.81 14.00 3.40
N ALA A 29 -3.16 13.08 4.12
CA ALA A 29 -3.56 11.68 4.14
C ALA A 29 -4.73 11.45 5.09
N THR A 30 -5.63 10.58 4.67
CA THR A 30 -6.81 10.19 5.45
C THR A 30 -6.98 8.68 5.41
N PRO A 31 -7.58 8.05 6.44
CA PRO A 31 -7.99 6.66 6.35
C PRO A 31 -8.84 6.41 5.11
N ALA A 32 -8.68 5.24 4.49
CA ALA A 32 -9.39 4.86 3.28
C ALA A 32 -10.26 3.60 3.49
N PRO A 33 -11.21 3.59 4.45
CA PRO A 33 -12.07 2.43 4.71
C PRO A 33 -12.92 2.05 3.50
N GLU A 34 -13.15 2.99 2.58
CA GLU A 34 -13.90 2.76 1.36
C GLU A 34 -13.06 2.24 0.18
N ARG A 35 -11.76 2.01 0.38
CA ARG A 35 -10.85 1.37 -0.60
C ARG A 35 -10.61 -0.09 -0.22
N THR A 36 -11.68 -0.87 -0.17
CA THR A 36 -11.63 -2.28 0.28
C THR A 36 -10.82 -3.19 -0.62
N GLU A 37 -10.53 -2.77 -1.85
CA GLU A 37 -9.66 -3.46 -2.80
C GLU A 37 -8.17 -3.34 -2.48
N VAL A 38 -7.76 -2.38 -1.64
CA VAL A 38 -6.36 -2.11 -1.33
C VAL A 38 -5.93 -2.99 -0.16
N GLY A 39 -4.82 -3.71 -0.28
CA GLY A 39 -4.39 -4.67 0.74
C GLY A 39 -2.96 -4.48 1.19
N ALA A 40 -2.65 -5.08 2.34
CA ALA A 40 -1.31 -5.27 2.82
C ALA A 40 -0.81 -6.66 2.42
N LEU A 41 0.43 -6.71 1.94
CA LEU A 41 1.19 -7.94 1.79
C LEU A 41 1.81 -8.28 3.14
N VAL A 42 1.43 -9.42 3.71
CA VAL A 42 1.99 -9.97 4.93
C VAL A 42 2.93 -11.12 4.55
N ALA A 43 4.06 -11.22 5.23
CA ALA A 43 5.03 -12.28 5.00
C ALA A 43 5.40 -12.98 6.31
N THR A 44 5.76 -14.25 6.21
CA THR A 44 6.56 -14.94 7.23
C THR A 44 7.88 -15.37 6.63
N TRP A 45 8.99 -15.24 7.36
CA TRP A 45 10.33 -15.60 6.89
C TRP A 45 11.27 -15.93 8.06
N ASP A 46 12.31 -16.69 7.78
CA ASP A 46 13.45 -16.87 8.69
C ASP A 46 14.40 -15.67 8.53
N ASP A 47 14.70 -14.99 9.62
CA ASP A 47 15.48 -13.73 9.59
C ASP A 47 16.95 -13.90 10.01
N ASP A 48 17.36 -15.10 10.43
CA ASP A 48 18.72 -15.34 10.94
C ASP A 48 19.36 -16.67 10.51
N ASP A 49 18.70 -17.46 9.67
CA ASP A 49 19.13 -18.80 9.23
C ASP A 49 19.33 -19.79 10.41
N ASP A 50 18.80 -19.49 11.60
CA ASP A 50 18.83 -20.37 12.76
C ASP A 50 17.47 -21.08 12.93
N PRO A 51 17.39 -22.40 12.71
CA PRO A 51 16.14 -23.14 12.85
C PRO A 51 15.58 -23.17 14.29
N ALA A 52 16.33 -22.70 15.29
CA ALA A 52 15.85 -22.52 16.66
C ALA A 52 15.13 -21.19 16.88
N THR A 53 15.35 -20.18 16.04
CA THR A 53 14.65 -18.90 16.09
C THR A 53 13.30 -19.04 15.38
N PRO A 54 12.18 -18.65 16.01
CA PRO A 54 10.90 -18.62 15.31
C PRO A 54 10.94 -17.64 14.13
N ASP A 55 10.33 -18.03 13.00
CA ASP A 55 10.09 -17.14 11.86
C ASP A 55 9.55 -15.77 12.31
N ARG A 56 9.82 -14.72 11.55
CA ARG A 56 9.10 -13.45 11.69
C ARG A 56 7.75 -13.50 11.00
N VAL A 57 6.87 -12.60 11.41
CA VAL A 57 5.63 -12.26 10.70
C VAL A 57 5.46 -10.75 10.74
N ASP A 58 5.25 -10.15 9.58
CA ASP A 58 4.93 -8.72 9.50
C ASP A 58 4.22 -8.39 8.19
N TRP A 59 3.59 -7.22 8.12
CA TRP A 59 3.23 -6.60 6.86
C TRP A 59 4.49 -5.93 6.27
N VAL A 60 4.69 -6.10 4.96
CA VAL A 60 5.96 -5.73 4.31
C VAL A 60 5.77 -4.76 3.14
N CYS A 61 4.60 -4.81 2.50
CA CYS A 61 4.26 -3.99 1.35
C CYS A 61 2.75 -3.77 1.25
N SER A 62 2.35 -2.98 0.26
CA SER A 62 0.96 -2.77 -0.13
C SER A 62 0.67 -3.41 -1.48
N GLY A 63 -0.60 -3.39 -1.87
CA GLY A 63 -1.04 -3.84 -3.19
C GLY A 63 -2.53 -3.64 -3.38
N THR A 64 -3.09 -4.23 -4.43
CA THR A 64 -4.51 -4.10 -4.76
C THR A 64 -5.06 -5.35 -5.40
N MET A 65 -6.25 -5.77 -4.97
CA MET A 65 -7.01 -6.81 -5.66
C MET A 65 -7.40 -6.33 -7.05
N ALA A 66 -6.76 -6.90 -8.08
CA ALA A 66 -7.04 -6.64 -9.48
C ALA A 66 -8.08 -7.61 -10.05
N ASP A 67 -8.25 -8.77 -9.40
CA ASP A 67 -9.38 -9.70 -9.58
C ASP A 67 -9.81 -10.28 -8.21
N ALA A 68 -10.70 -11.28 -8.20
CA ALA A 68 -11.16 -11.94 -6.97
C ALA A 68 -10.07 -12.76 -6.26
N ASP A 69 -9.08 -13.25 -7.01
CA ASP A 69 -7.95 -14.07 -6.60
C ASP A 69 -6.57 -13.46 -6.91
N THR A 70 -6.50 -12.39 -7.71
CA THR A 70 -5.23 -11.75 -8.06
C THR A 70 -4.98 -10.47 -7.26
N PHE A 71 -3.93 -10.48 -6.42
CA PHE A 71 -3.43 -9.30 -5.72
C PHE A 71 -2.18 -8.74 -6.43
N LEU A 72 -2.30 -7.55 -7.02
CA LEU A 72 -1.22 -6.86 -7.70
C LEU A 72 -0.32 -6.10 -6.71
N THR A 73 1.00 -6.28 -6.84
CA THR A 73 2.03 -5.59 -6.04
C THR A 73 3.31 -5.35 -6.87
N ALA A 74 4.38 -4.89 -6.23
CA ALA A 74 5.70 -4.71 -6.86
C ALA A 74 6.54 -6.00 -6.75
N ALA A 75 7.37 -6.29 -7.74
CA ALA A 75 8.24 -7.48 -7.72
C ALA A 75 9.30 -7.41 -6.62
N HIS A 76 9.80 -6.21 -6.29
CA HIS A 76 10.75 -6.06 -5.17
C HIS A 76 10.13 -6.41 -3.81
N CYS A 77 8.80 -6.42 -3.68
CA CYS A 77 8.12 -6.87 -2.46
C CYS A 77 8.12 -8.40 -2.30
N THR A 78 8.34 -9.14 -3.39
CA THR A 78 8.23 -10.60 -3.45
C THR A 78 9.49 -11.26 -4.03
N SER A 79 10.61 -10.54 -4.06
CA SER A 79 11.92 -11.00 -4.52
C SER A 79 12.95 -10.93 -3.39
N ASP A 80 14.06 -11.66 -3.52
CA ASP A 80 15.20 -11.63 -2.59
C ASP A 80 14.86 -12.04 -1.14
N TRP A 81 13.82 -12.85 -0.98
CA TRP A 81 13.45 -13.45 0.31
C TRP A 81 14.15 -14.80 0.54
N PRO A 82 14.35 -15.20 1.82
CA PRO A 82 14.75 -16.55 2.18
C PRO A 82 13.79 -17.61 1.62
N ALA A 83 14.30 -18.82 1.37
CA ALA A 83 13.56 -19.88 0.70
C ALA A 83 12.28 -20.32 1.44
N ASN A 84 12.19 -20.11 2.75
CA ASN A 84 11.01 -20.47 3.55
C ASN A 84 9.89 -19.43 3.50
N VAL A 85 10.07 -18.29 2.82
CA VAL A 85 9.08 -17.20 2.83
C VAL A 85 7.68 -17.69 2.45
N LYS A 86 6.66 -17.17 3.14
CA LYS A 86 5.24 -17.35 2.79
C LYS A 86 4.56 -15.99 2.74
N PHE A 87 3.77 -15.77 1.69
CA PHE A 87 3.02 -14.54 1.51
C PHE A 87 1.54 -14.74 1.82
N TYR A 88 0.94 -13.68 2.36
CA TYR A 88 -0.48 -13.61 2.70
C TYR A 88 -1.02 -12.24 2.29
N VAL A 89 -2.27 -12.19 1.82
CA VAL A 89 -2.96 -10.96 1.48
C VAL A 89 -3.97 -10.62 2.56
N SER A 90 -3.90 -9.39 3.07
CA SER A 90 -4.81 -8.87 4.09
C SER A 90 -5.55 -7.64 3.58
N LEU A 91 -6.89 -7.62 3.72
CA LEU A 91 -7.72 -6.44 3.43
C LEU A 91 -8.27 -5.79 4.69
N HIS A 92 -7.60 -5.99 5.84
CA HIS A 92 -7.93 -5.23 7.05
C HIS A 92 -7.69 -3.73 6.83
N GLN A 93 -8.57 -2.89 7.37
CA GLN A 93 -8.33 -1.44 7.42
C GLN A 93 -7.08 -1.11 8.25
N ASP A 94 -6.84 -1.88 9.31
CA ASP A 94 -5.69 -1.78 10.19
C ASP A 94 -5.09 -3.18 10.35
N VAL A 95 -4.07 -3.47 9.55
CA VAL A 95 -3.36 -4.75 9.59
C VAL A 95 -2.37 -4.80 10.76
N GLN A 96 -1.82 -3.66 11.19
CA GLN A 96 -0.92 -3.62 12.35
C GLN A 96 -1.66 -4.07 13.61
N SER A 97 -2.82 -3.48 13.89
CA SER A 97 -3.63 -3.88 15.05
C SER A 97 -4.08 -5.34 14.97
N ALA A 98 -4.34 -5.86 13.76
CA ALA A 98 -4.70 -7.26 13.56
C ALA A 98 -3.52 -8.21 13.87
N LEU A 99 -2.31 -7.85 13.44
CA LEU A 99 -1.07 -8.58 13.77
C LEU A 99 -0.78 -8.54 15.28
N ASP A 100 -0.85 -7.35 15.89
CA ASP A 100 -0.58 -7.13 17.32
C ASP A 100 -1.55 -7.92 18.23
N SER A 101 -2.79 -8.13 17.76
CA SER A 101 -3.83 -8.84 18.51
C SER A 101 -3.81 -10.36 18.29
N ALA A 102 -3.19 -10.84 17.21
CA ALA A 102 -3.12 -12.25 16.89
C ALA A 102 -2.15 -12.98 17.83
N THR A 103 -2.41 -14.26 18.09
CA THR A 103 -1.59 -15.08 18.99
C THR A 103 -1.24 -16.42 18.37
N GLY A 104 -0.13 -17.00 18.80
CA GLY A 104 0.36 -18.29 18.33
C GLY A 104 1.70 -18.17 17.61
N THR A 105 2.02 -19.17 16.81
CA THR A 105 3.19 -19.18 15.93
C THR A 105 3.06 -18.12 14.82
N PRO A 106 4.17 -17.67 14.21
CA PRO A 106 4.16 -16.73 13.09
C PRO A 106 3.22 -17.15 11.95
N ALA A 107 3.22 -18.45 11.59
CA ALA A 107 2.32 -19.00 10.58
C ALA A 107 0.84 -18.92 10.99
N GLN A 108 0.53 -19.16 12.28
CA GLN A 108 -0.85 -19.02 12.79
C GLN A 108 -1.31 -17.56 12.81
N ILE A 109 -0.42 -16.64 13.19
CA ILE A 109 -0.68 -15.20 13.15
C ILE A 109 -0.96 -14.75 11.72
N ALA A 110 -0.08 -15.08 10.77
CA ALA A 110 -0.24 -14.74 9.36
C ALA A 110 -1.56 -15.28 8.77
N ALA A 111 -1.87 -16.55 9.07
CA ALA A 111 -3.13 -17.18 8.64
C ALA A 111 -4.36 -16.54 9.30
N ALA A 112 -4.26 -15.98 10.51
CA ALA A 112 -5.35 -15.28 11.17
C ALA A 112 -5.65 -13.92 10.50
N VAL A 113 -4.62 -13.21 10.05
CA VAL A 113 -4.75 -11.84 9.50
C VAL A 113 -4.83 -11.76 7.98
N GLY A 114 -4.46 -12.82 7.27
CA GLY A 114 -4.34 -12.84 5.81
C GLY A 114 -4.69 -14.19 5.17
N VAL A 115 -4.93 -14.16 3.86
CA VAL A 115 -5.14 -15.36 3.03
C VAL A 115 -3.83 -15.73 2.35
N PRO A 116 -3.34 -16.98 2.47
CA PRO A 116 -2.07 -17.37 1.87
C PRO A 116 -2.12 -17.27 0.34
N GLY A 117 -0.99 -16.91 -0.26
CA GLY A 117 -0.88 -16.79 -1.71
C GLY A 117 0.51 -17.11 -2.26
N THR A 118 0.56 -17.25 -3.59
CA THR A 118 1.79 -17.55 -4.33
C THR A 118 2.18 -16.35 -5.18
N ALA A 119 3.40 -15.86 -5.01
CA ALA A 119 3.92 -14.73 -5.76
C ALA A 119 4.40 -15.16 -7.16
N HIS A 120 4.12 -14.32 -8.15
CA HIS A 120 4.58 -14.45 -9.53
C HIS A 120 5.19 -13.12 -9.96
N ASN A 121 6.51 -13.05 -10.00
CA ASN A 121 7.23 -11.87 -10.46
C ASN A 121 7.25 -11.82 -11.99
N HIS A 122 7.30 -10.63 -12.57
CA HIS A 122 7.61 -10.48 -13.99
C HIS A 122 8.96 -11.14 -14.30
N PRO A 123 9.07 -12.03 -15.31
CA PRO A 123 10.28 -12.84 -15.54
C PRO A 123 11.51 -12.01 -15.95
N ALA A 124 11.29 -10.78 -16.42
CA ALA A 124 12.35 -9.83 -16.77
C ALA A 124 12.75 -8.87 -15.64
N TYR A 125 12.16 -8.95 -14.44
CA TYR A 125 12.63 -8.19 -13.27
C TYR A 125 14.05 -8.62 -12.88
N PRO A 126 14.99 -7.71 -12.53
CA PRO A 126 14.83 -6.27 -12.27
C PRO A 126 14.98 -5.35 -13.49
N GLY A 127 15.00 -5.90 -14.70
CA GLY A 127 15.02 -5.14 -15.95
C GLY A 127 16.15 -4.12 -16.05
N THR A 128 15.91 -3.04 -16.77
CA THR A 128 16.83 -1.90 -16.88
C THR A 128 16.25 -0.69 -16.16
N ALA A 129 17.05 0.35 -15.92
CA ALA A 129 16.52 1.60 -15.34
C ALA A 129 15.42 2.27 -16.20
N ALA A 130 15.36 1.99 -17.50
CA ALA A 130 14.32 2.51 -18.39
C ALA A 130 12.98 1.77 -18.23
N ASP A 131 13.04 0.48 -17.90
CA ASP A 131 11.91 -0.40 -17.61
C ASP A 131 12.41 -1.55 -16.73
N THR A 132 12.11 -1.49 -15.44
CA THR A 132 12.60 -2.46 -14.46
C THR A 132 11.72 -3.70 -14.40
N HIS A 133 10.55 -3.67 -15.05
CA HIS A 133 9.54 -4.70 -14.89
C HIS A 133 9.20 -5.00 -13.41
N ASP A 134 9.22 -3.99 -12.55
CA ASP A 134 8.97 -4.12 -11.11
C ASP A 134 7.47 -4.29 -10.83
N ILE A 135 6.95 -5.46 -11.20
CA ILE A 135 5.55 -5.83 -11.09
C ILE A 135 5.43 -7.31 -10.75
N SER A 136 4.55 -7.63 -9.82
CA SER A 136 4.27 -8.98 -9.36
C SER A 136 2.80 -9.13 -9.03
N VAL A 137 2.30 -10.36 -9.08
CA VAL A 137 1.00 -10.70 -8.51
C VAL A 137 1.16 -11.76 -7.44
N VAL A 138 0.29 -11.74 -6.44
CA VAL A 138 0.12 -12.81 -5.47
C VAL A 138 -1.25 -13.44 -5.71
N GLU A 139 -1.25 -14.68 -6.19
CA GLU A 139 -2.46 -15.46 -6.43
C GLU A 139 -2.94 -16.07 -5.11
N VAL A 140 -4.16 -15.76 -4.72
CA VAL A 140 -4.82 -16.18 -3.48
C VAL A 140 -6.13 -16.92 -3.78
N SER A 141 -6.66 -17.66 -2.81
CA SER A 141 -7.98 -18.28 -2.99
C SER A 141 -9.11 -17.23 -2.99
N ALA A 142 -9.81 -17.06 -4.11
CA ALA A 142 -11.01 -16.21 -4.20
C ALA A 142 -12.09 -16.58 -3.15
N GLU A 143 -12.29 -17.87 -2.87
CA GLU A 143 -13.25 -18.33 -1.85
C GLU A 143 -12.89 -17.82 -0.45
N GLN A 144 -11.65 -18.03 -0.01
CA GLN A 144 -11.14 -17.54 1.28
C GLN A 144 -11.17 -16.01 1.36
N MET A 145 -10.81 -15.31 0.28
CA MET A 145 -10.91 -13.85 0.21
C MET A 145 -12.35 -13.38 0.42
N LYS A 146 -13.30 -13.94 -0.31
CA LYS A 146 -14.74 -13.64 -0.19
C LYS A 146 -15.31 -14.00 1.17
N ALA A 147 -14.82 -15.06 1.81
CA ALA A 147 -15.25 -15.47 3.15
C ALA A 147 -14.85 -14.45 4.23
N ARG A 148 -13.78 -13.67 3.99
CA ARG A 148 -13.24 -12.70 4.95
C ARG A 148 -13.61 -11.26 4.65
N TRP A 149 -13.64 -10.87 3.38
CA TRP A 149 -13.82 -9.47 2.99
C TRP A 149 -14.74 -9.32 1.78
N SER A 150 -15.47 -8.21 1.77
CA SER A 150 -16.23 -7.74 0.61
C SER A 150 -15.47 -6.59 -0.05
N PHE A 151 -15.13 -6.75 -1.32
CA PHE A 151 -14.45 -5.74 -2.12
C PHE A 151 -14.89 -5.83 -3.59
N THR A 152 -14.60 -4.78 -4.35
CA THR A 152 -14.73 -4.77 -5.80
C THR A 152 -13.33 -4.64 -6.38
N PRO A 153 -12.85 -5.58 -7.21
CA PRO A 153 -11.53 -5.49 -7.81
C PRO A 153 -11.31 -4.16 -8.54
N ALA A 154 -10.07 -3.68 -8.54
CA ALA A 154 -9.72 -2.44 -9.19
C ALA A 154 -9.81 -2.55 -10.72
N THR A 155 -10.30 -1.49 -11.36
CA THR A 155 -10.36 -1.41 -12.83
C THR A 155 -9.01 -1.02 -13.41
N LEU A 156 -8.42 -1.89 -14.24
CA LEU A 156 -7.17 -1.64 -14.94
C LEU A 156 -7.38 -0.70 -16.15
N PRO A 157 -6.35 0.05 -16.57
CA PRO A 157 -6.42 0.96 -17.71
C PRO A 157 -6.34 0.19 -19.04
N ALA A 158 -7.00 0.72 -20.07
CA ALA A 158 -6.80 0.27 -21.45
C ALA A 158 -5.35 0.53 -21.91
N ALA A 159 -4.91 -0.21 -22.93
CA ALA A 159 -3.55 -0.09 -23.46
C ALA A 159 -3.18 1.35 -23.83
N ASN A 160 -2.02 1.80 -23.33
CA ASN A 160 -1.47 3.15 -23.53
C ASN A 160 -2.43 4.30 -23.18
N ARG A 161 -3.38 4.10 -22.26
CA ARG A 161 -4.38 5.12 -21.94
C ARG A 161 -3.75 6.41 -21.41
N LEU A 162 -2.71 6.35 -20.58
CA LEU A 162 -2.02 7.53 -20.06
C LEU A 162 -1.32 8.31 -21.17
N GLY A 163 -0.71 7.61 -22.14
CA GLY A 163 -0.07 8.23 -23.29
C GLY A 163 -1.04 8.96 -24.22
N GLN A 164 -2.32 8.57 -24.22
CA GLN A 164 -3.37 9.19 -25.05
C GLN A 164 -3.96 10.46 -24.45
N LEU A 165 -3.77 10.73 -23.16
CA LEU A 165 -4.29 11.94 -22.50
C LEU A 165 -3.61 13.23 -22.99
N GLY A 166 -2.37 13.11 -23.49
CA GLY A 166 -1.53 14.26 -23.81
C GLY A 166 -1.12 15.08 -22.57
N PRO A 167 -0.27 16.10 -22.72
CA PRO A 167 0.27 16.85 -21.58
C PRO A 167 -0.82 17.50 -20.71
N GLN A 168 -1.75 18.25 -21.32
CA GLN A 168 -2.83 18.92 -20.58
C GLN A 168 -3.76 17.92 -19.88
N GLY A 169 -4.09 16.80 -20.54
CA GLY A 169 -4.93 15.78 -19.92
C GLY A 169 -4.26 15.10 -18.73
N LEU A 170 -2.94 14.90 -18.78
CA LEU A 170 -2.18 14.37 -17.64
C LEU A 170 -2.11 15.36 -16.48
N ASP A 171 -1.90 16.65 -16.76
CA ASP A 171 -1.88 17.71 -15.74
C ASP A 171 -3.25 17.89 -15.06
N ASP A 172 -4.35 17.77 -15.82
CA ASP A 172 -5.72 17.88 -15.30
C ASP A 172 -6.21 16.59 -14.62
N THR A 173 -5.48 15.49 -14.73
CA THR A 173 -5.87 14.21 -14.13
C THR A 173 -5.72 14.26 -12.61
N SER A 174 -6.79 13.95 -11.88
CA SER A 174 -6.72 13.74 -10.43
C SER A 174 -6.09 12.38 -10.11
N TRP A 175 -5.06 12.40 -9.26
CA TRP A 175 -4.37 11.20 -8.77
C TRP A 175 -4.52 11.02 -7.27
N VAL A 176 -4.69 9.76 -6.85
CA VAL A 176 -4.75 9.36 -5.44
C VAL A 176 -3.91 8.12 -5.24
N VAL A 177 -2.95 8.19 -4.33
CA VAL A 177 -2.22 7.01 -3.83
C VAL A 177 -2.97 6.41 -2.64
N ALA A 178 -2.95 5.09 -2.50
CA ALA A 178 -3.46 4.38 -1.32
C ALA A 178 -2.51 3.23 -0.93
N GLY A 179 -2.53 2.83 0.34
CA GLY A 179 -1.56 1.87 0.87
C GLY A 179 -1.48 1.91 2.40
N TYR A 180 -0.51 1.19 2.95
CA TYR A 180 -0.32 0.95 4.39
C TYR A 180 1.01 1.49 4.90
N GLY A 181 1.80 2.15 4.05
CA GLY A 181 3.17 2.54 4.35
C GLY A 181 3.29 3.66 5.36
N THR A 182 4.46 3.83 5.94
CA THR A 182 4.73 4.75 7.06
C THR A 182 4.50 6.24 6.72
N GLN A 183 4.64 7.11 7.72
CA GLN A 183 4.71 8.56 7.51
C GLN A 183 6.08 9.00 7.01
N GLU A 184 6.17 10.26 6.58
CA GLU A 184 7.43 10.93 6.27
C GLU A 184 8.42 10.93 7.44
N ALA A 185 9.69 11.08 7.09
CA ALA A 185 10.78 11.03 8.04
C ALA A 185 10.67 12.14 9.10
N ARG A 186 10.70 11.75 10.37
CA ARG A 186 11.02 12.63 11.49
C ARG A 186 12.51 12.59 11.77
N ARG A 187 13.11 13.73 12.10
CA ARG A 187 14.52 13.81 12.51
C ARG A 187 14.64 13.55 14.00
N GLY A 188 15.56 12.65 14.39
CA GLY A 188 15.89 12.37 15.79
C GLY A 188 17.36 11.95 15.96
N PRO A 189 17.80 11.69 17.21
CA PRO A 189 19.09 11.06 17.46
C PRO A 189 19.19 9.72 16.70
N GLY A 190 20.25 9.53 15.92
CA GLY A 190 20.44 8.34 15.09
C GLY A 190 19.93 8.44 13.64
N GLY A 191 19.26 9.54 13.26
CA GLY A 191 18.90 9.83 11.87
C GLY A 191 17.41 10.03 11.64
N HIS A 192 16.95 9.60 10.47
CA HIS A 192 15.54 9.65 10.08
C HIS A 192 14.80 8.42 10.61
N THR A 193 13.60 8.65 11.16
CA THR A 193 12.66 7.58 11.54
C THR A 193 11.32 7.82 10.87
N HIS A 194 10.65 6.75 10.44
CA HIS A 194 9.38 6.83 9.72
C HIS A 194 8.27 6.17 10.55
N PRO A 195 7.51 6.96 11.32
CA PRO A 195 6.54 6.42 12.26
C PRO A 195 5.23 6.01 11.58
N GLY A 196 4.44 5.20 12.27
CA GLY A 196 3.18 4.67 11.76
C GLY A 196 3.41 3.48 10.85
N GLY A 197 2.41 3.19 10.01
CA GLY A 197 2.38 2.01 9.15
C GLY A 197 1.20 1.11 9.49
N GLY A 198 0.86 0.20 8.58
CA GLY A 198 -0.11 -0.86 8.78
C GLY A 198 -1.57 -0.42 8.88
N VAL A 199 -1.89 0.84 8.57
CA VAL A 199 -3.26 1.31 8.39
C VAL A 199 -3.48 1.78 6.97
N ARG A 200 -4.57 1.33 6.34
CA ARG A 200 -4.92 1.70 4.98
C ARG A 200 -5.29 3.18 4.90
N MET A 201 -4.45 3.95 4.24
CA MET A 201 -4.66 5.36 3.98
C MET A 201 -4.81 5.64 2.50
N LYS A 202 -5.14 6.91 2.20
CA LYS A 202 -5.03 7.51 0.87
C LYS A 202 -4.58 8.95 0.98
N ALA A 203 -3.94 9.46 -0.07
CA ALA A 203 -3.64 10.89 -0.20
C ALA A 203 -3.69 11.34 -1.68
N PRO A 204 -4.02 12.62 -1.94
CA PRO A 204 -3.82 13.20 -3.27
C PRO A 204 -2.32 13.30 -3.58
N VAL A 205 -1.98 13.07 -4.85
CA VAL A 205 -0.65 13.32 -5.42
C VAL A 205 -0.84 14.07 -6.74
N THR A 206 0.18 14.81 -7.19
CA THR A 206 0.08 15.62 -8.41
C THR A 206 0.95 15.04 -9.53
N PHE A 207 0.45 15.04 -10.76
CA PHE A 207 1.25 14.63 -11.92
C PHE A 207 2.48 15.54 -12.10
N ASN A 208 3.60 14.96 -12.51
CA ASN A 208 4.83 15.71 -12.81
C ASN A 208 5.45 15.30 -14.15
N ALA A 209 5.55 13.99 -14.42
CA ALA A 209 6.09 13.53 -15.70
C ALA A 209 5.60 12.13 -16.07
N LEU A 210 5.52 11.88 -17.38
CA LEU A 210 5.25 10.57 -17.95
C LEU A 210 6.45 10.16 -18.81
N ASN A 211 6.88 8.89 -18.70
CA ASN A 211 7.76 8.27 -19.68
C ASN A 211 7.21 6.89 -20.08
N ASN A 212 8.00 6.10 -20.80
CA ASN A 212 7.55 4.82 -21.35
C ASN A 212 7.02 3.86 -20.27
N ALA A 213 7.71 3.72 -19.14
CA ALA A 213 7.38 2.76 -18.08
C ALA A 213 6.85 3.41 -16.79
N TRP A 214 7.06 4.71 -16.61
CA TRP A 214 6.90 5.38 -15.32
C TRP A 214 5.99 6.60 -15.40
N VAL A 215 5.25 6.81 -14.32
CA VAL A 215 4.70 8.13 -13.96
C VAL A 215 5.51 8.65 -12.78
N ARG A 216 5.87 9.93 -12.82
CA ARG A 216 6.43 10.66 -11.68
C ARG A 216 5.33 11.52 -11.09
N LEU A 217 5.09 11.36 -9.81
CA LEU A 217 4.08 12.06 -9.05
C LEU A 217 4.77 12.86 -7.92
N ALA A 218 4.28 14.07 -7.67
CA ALA A 218 4.71 14.92 -6.57
C ALA A 218 3.85 14.64 -5.33
N MET A 219 4.50 14.63 -4.17
CA MET A 219 3.86 14.40 -2.86
C MET A 219 4.05 15.57 -1.88
N THR A 220 4.27 16.78 -2.39
CA THR A 220 4.65 17.93 -1.56
C THR A 220 3.46 18.59 -0.85
N ALA A 221 3.59 18.83 0.44
CA ALA A 221 2.54 19.45 1.26
C ALA A 221 2.04 20.83 0.75
N PRO A 222 2.88 21.74 0.22
CA PRO A 222 2.42 23.03 -0.31
C PRO A 222 1.47 22.92 -1.50
N GLN A 223 1.51 21.80 -2.23
CA GLN A 223 0.57 21.51 -3.33
C GLN A 223 -0.72 20.84 -2.83
N GLY A 224 -0.90 20.70 -1.51
CA GLY A 224 -2.03 19.97 -0.93
C GLY A 224 -1.90 18.46 -1.07
N ASN A 225 -0.71 17.95 -1.42
CA ASN A 225 -0.48 16.52 -1.58
C ASN A 225 -0.14 15.86 -0.24
N GLY A 226 -0.39 14.55 -0.21
CA GLY A 226 0.38 13.61 0.58
C GLY A 226 1.14 12.64 -0.34
N GLY A 227 1.44 11.42 0.08
CA GLY A 227 2.24 10.52 -0.75
C GLY A 227 2.69 9.23 -0.09
N ALA A 228 3.14 8.29 -0.91
CA ALA A 228 3.67 7.00 -0.47
C ALA A 228 4.95 7.12 0.36
N CYS A 229 5.20 6.12 1.21
CA CYS A 229 6.45 5.91 1.93
C CYS A 229 6.76 4.42 2.10
N TYR A 230 7.67 4.07 3.02
CA TYR A 230 8.08 2.69 3.29
C TYR A 230 6.88 1.80 3.58
N GLY A 231 6.73 0.71 2.82
CA GLY A 231 5.60 -0.22 2.91
C GLY A 231 4.41 0.12 1.99
N ASP A 232 4.39 1.28 1.33
CA ASP A 232 3.43 1.58 0.25
C ASP A 232 3.85 0.98 -1.10
N SER A 233 5.06 0.43 -1.20
CA SER A 233 5.52 -0.31 -2.37
C SER A 233 4.51 -1.36 -2.82
N GLY A 234 4.27 -1.43 -4.13
CA GLY A 234 3.22 -2.23 -4.76
C GLY A 234 1.81 -1.66 -4.64
N GLY A 235 1.59 -0.70 -3.75
CA GLY A 235 0.32 -0.03 -3.53
C GLY A 235 -0.18 0.76 -4.75
N PRO A 236 -1.49 0.98 -4.85
CA PRO A 236 -2.12 1.60 -6.02
C PRO A 236 -1.91 3.10 -6.12
N ASN A 237 -1.76 3.56 -7.35
CA ASN A 237 -1.93 4.94 -7.74
C ASN A 237 -3.11 5.02 -8.70
N PHE A 238 -4.23 5.52 -8.19
CA PHE A 238 -5.47 5.67 -8.93
C PHE A 238 -5.49 6.99 -9.70
N ALA A 239 -5.92 6.95 -10.95
CA ALA A 239 -6.20 8.12 -11.76
C ALA A 239 -7.70 8.22 -12.05
N THR A 240 -8.24 9.44 -12.14
CA THR A 240 -9.61 9.66 -12.64
C THR A 240 -9.57 9.94 -14.13
N ILE A 241 -9.94 8.95 -14.95
CA ILE A 241 -9.94 9.03 -16.42
C ILE A 241 -11.36 8.83 -16.91
N ASP A 242 -11.86 9.75 -17.75
CA ASP A 242 -13.24 9.72 -18.28
C ASP A 242 -14.31 9.62 -17.17
N GLY A 243 -14.06 10.28 -16.04
CA GLY A 243 -14.92 10.26 -14.86
C GLY A 243 -14.88 8.95 -14.04
N LYS A 244 -14.00 8.01 -14.38
CA LYS A 244 -13.86 6.72 -13.71
C LYS A 244 -12.52 6.61 -13.00
N ARG A 245 -12.53 5.98 -11.82
CA ARG A 245 -11.31 5.61 -11.10
C ARG A 245 -10.67 4.39 -11.76
N VAL A 246 -9.42 4.53 -12.20
CA VAL A 246 -8.62 3.43 -12.77
C VAL A 246 -7.35 3.24 -11.95
N LEU A 247 -6.93 1.98 -11.77
CA LEU A 247 -5.64 1.63 -11.18
C LEU A 247 -4.55 1.85 -12.23
N ALA A 248 -4.03 3.07 -12.31
CA ALA A 248 -3.15 3.48 -13.41
C ALA A 248 -1.70 3.00 -13.24
N ALA A 249 -1.22 2.90 -12.00
CA ALA A 249 0.15 2.54 -11.69
C ALA A 249 0.31 1.91 -10.28
N THR A 250 1.45 1.25 -10.03
CA THR A 250 1.88 0.75 -8.71
C THR A 250 3.06 1.54 -8.17
N THR A 251 3.09 1.80 -6.87
CA THR A 251 4.20 2.49 -6.18
C THR A 251 5.46 1.63 -6.21
N ILE A 252 6.57 2.16 -6.73
CA ILE A 252 7.85 1.43 -6.78
C ILE A 252 8.91 2.06 -5.88
N THR A 253 9.08 3.39 -5.95
CA THR A 253 10.12 4.06 -5.18
C THR A 253 9.81 5.55 -4.99
N GLY A 254 10.62 6.22 -4.18
CA GLY A 254 10.48 7.63 -3.85
C GLY A 254 11.74 8.19 -3.19
N ASP A 255 11.65 9.41 -2.66
CA ASP A 255 12.74 9.98 -1.87
C ASP A 255 12.75 9.35 -0.48
N SER A 256 13.94 9.07 0.06
CA SER A 256 14.07 8.41 1.38
C SER A 256 13.34 9.14 2.52
N PRO A 257 13.23 10.49 2.52
CA PRO A 257 12.42 11.19 3.52
C PRO A 257 10.90 11.11 3.35
N CYS A 258 10.40 10.67 2.18
CA CYS A 258 8.99 10.58 1.80
C CYS A 258 8.19 11.90 1.84
N TYR A 259 8.77 13.00 1.33
CA TYR A 259 8.03 14.27 1.23
C TYR A 259 8.01 14.89 -0.18
N ALA A 260 8.72 14.33 -1.16
CA ALA A 260 8.90 14.97 -2.47
C ALA A 260 8.37 14.15 -3.65
N THR A 261 8.78 12.90 -3.78
CA THR A 261 8.65 12.13 -5.02
C THR A 261 8.02 10.76 -4.80
N ASN A 262 7.01 10.44 -5.61
CA ASN A 262 6.44 9.11 -5.76
C ASN A 262 6.64 8.66 -7.21
N VAL A 263 7.39 7.58 -7.42
CA VAL A 263 7.70 7.04 -8.76
C VAL A 263 6.99 5.72 -8.91
N VAL A 264 6.13 5.65 -9.93
CA VAL A 264 5.12 4.60 -10.05
C VAL A 264 5.18 3.94 -11.41
N TYR A 265 5.06 2.61 -11.44
CA TYR A 265 5.16 1.79 -12.64
C TYR A 265 3.81 1.69 -13.35
N ARG A 266 3.78 2.04 -14.63
CA ARG A 266 2.57 2.14 -15.44
C ARG A 266 1.97 0.77 -15.74
N LEU A 267 0.67 0.62 -15.50
CA LEU A 267 -0.07 -0.61 -15.79
C LEU A 267 -0.70 -0.64 -17.19
N ASP A 268 -0.62 0.47 -17.93
CA ASP A 268 -1.12 0.57 -19.30
C ASP A 268 -0.05 0.26 -20.38
N THR A 269 1.16 -0.13 -19.96
CA THR A 269 2.28 -0.45 -20.87
C THR A 269 2.14 -1.85 -21.46
N PRO A 270 2.73 -2.11 -22.65
CA PRO A 270 2.76 -3.47 -23.20
C PRO A 270 3.35 -4.50 -22.24
N GLY A 271 4.50 -4.19 -21.61
CA GLY A 271 5.17 -5.12 -20.68
C GLY A 271 4.32 -5.47 -19.45
N ALA A 272 3.76 -4.46 -18.78
CA ALA A 272 2.87 -4.70 -17.63
C ALA A 272 1.63 -5.52 -18.03
N ARG A 273 1.01 -5.17 -19.16
CA ARG A 273 -0.20 -5.84 -19.64
C ARG A 273 0.07 -7.26 -20.12
N ASP A 274 1.17 -7.51 -20.81
CA ASP A 274 1.57 -8.87 -21.23
C ASP A 274 1.79 -9.77 -20.02
N PHE A 275 2.40 -9.25 -18.95
CA PHE A 275 2.56 -9.97 -17.70
C PHE A 275 1.23 -10.21 -16.96
N LEU A 276 0.33 -9.22 -16.91
CA LEU A 276 -0.95 -9.33 -16.20
C LEU A 276 -1.97 -10.22 -16.92
N ARG A 277 -1.90 -10.34 -18.25
CA ARG A 277 -2.88 -11.07 -19.08
C ARG A 277 -3.24 -12.49 -18.58
N PRO A 278 -2.31 -13.31 -18.05
CA PRO A 278 -2.65 -14.64 -17.55
C PRO A 278 -3.44 -14.63 -16.24
N PHE A 279 -3.42 -13.52 -15.49
CA PHE A 279 -3.96 -13.43 -14.14
C PHE A 279 -5.28 -12.66 -14.09
N VAL A 280 -5.47 -11.66 -14.95
CA VAL A 280 -6.65 -10.77 -14.89
C VAL A 280 -7.25 -10.50 -16.26
N ALA A 281 -8.55 -10.21 -16.29
CA ALA A 281 -9.22 -9.72 -17.48
C ALA A 281 -8.81 -8.27 -17.80
N LEU A 282 -8.06 -8.08 -18.89
CA LEU A 282 -7.64 -6.75 -19.34
C LEU A 282 -8.68 -6.11 -20.28
N PRO A 283 -8.98 -4.81 -20.13
CA PRO A 283 -9.77 -4.05 -21.10
C PRO A 283 -8.95 -3.69 -22.35
#